data_AF-A0A179I235-F1
#
_entry.id   AF-A0A179I235-F1
#
_cell.length_a   1.000
_cell.length_b   1.000
_cell.length_c   1.000
_cell.angle_alpha   90.00
_cell.angle_beta   90.00
_cell.angle_gamma   90.00
#
_symmetry.space_group_name_H-M   'P 1'
#
loop_
_entity.id
_entity.type
_entity.pdbx_description
1 polymer ?
#
loop_
_entity_poly.entity_id
_entity_poly.type
_entity_poly.pdbx_seq_one_letter_code
_entity_poly.pdbx_strand_id
1 'polypeptide(L)'
;PARYWARDGFFLSTDKTFLDPFVVNEIFDTDLMWWNDPLDIDQMRKMLSNCMTLAIYSRELGALGFDEGPSAGLVVLEMPGNGVKDVPEDH
;
A
#
# COMPACT_ATOMS: atom_id res chain seq x y z
N PRO A 1 0.46 5.92 -21.16
CA PRO A 1 0.02 4.57 -20.75
C PRO A 1 0.73 4.16 -19.45
N ALA A 2 -0.02 3.66 -18.46
CA ALA A 2 0.57 3.12 -17.24
C ALA A 2 1.49 1.94 -17.60
N ARG A 3 2.73 1.97 -17.12
CA ARG A 3 3.65 0.84 -17.25
C ARG A 3 3.38 -0.13 -16.11
N TYR A 4 3.04 -1.35 -16.45
CA TYR A 4 2.90 -2.45 -15.51
C TYR A 4 3.91 -3.55 -15.83
N TRP A 5 4.19 -4.38 -14.86
CA TRP A 5 5.00 -5.58 -15.01
C TRP A 5 4.21 -6.77 -14.46
N ALA A 6 4.24 -7.90 -15.16
CA ALA A 6 3.56 -9.11 -14.71
C ALA A 6 4.44 -10.33 -15.00
N ARG A 7 4.62 -11.19 -13.99
CA ARG A 7 5.42 -12.42 -14.11
C ARG A 7 5.12 -13.36 -12.95
N ASP A 8 5.14 -14.67 -13.20
CA ASP A 8 5.09 -15.72 -12.18
C ASP A 8 3.94 -15.55 -11.16
N GLY A 9 2.76 -15.16 -11.64
CA GLY A 9 1.58 -14.92 -10.81
C GLY A 9 1.54 -13.56 -10.11
N PHE A 10 2.54 -12.70 -10.28
CA PHE A 10 2.55 -11.35 -9.68
C PHE A 10 2.25 -10.26 -10.71
N PHE A 11 1.61 -9.19 -10.26
CA PHE A 11 1.33 -7.98 -11.02
C PHE A 11 1.83 -6.75 -10.25
N LEU A 12 2.75 -6.02 -10.85
CA LEU A 12 3.30 -4.76 -10.36
C LEU A 12 2.72 -3.59 -11.14
N SER A 13 2.26 -2.57 -10.42
CA SER A 13 1.76 -1.34 -11.01
C SER A 13 2.12 -0.13 -10.17
N THR A 14 2.41 0.99 -10.85
CA THR A 14 2.46 2.32 -10.22
C THR A 14 1.20 3.14 -10.49
N ASP A 15 0.20 2.53 -11.14
CA ASP A 15 -1.09 3.15 -11.41
C ASP A 15 -1.92 3.18 -10.11
N LYS A 16 -2.20 4.38 -9.64
CA LYS A 16 -2.89 4.64 -8.37
C LYS A 16 -4.37 4.29 -8.42
N THR A 17 -4.94 4.04 -9.60
CA THR A 17 -6.33 3.59 -9.75
C THR A 17 -6.57 2.20 -9.15
N PHE A 18 -5.51 1.41 -8.95
CA PHE A 18 -5.59 0.12 -8.26
C PHE A 18 -5.54 0.24 -6.73
N LEU A 19 -5.31 1.43 -6.17
CA LEU A 19 -5.22 1.62 -4.73
C LEU A 19 -6.56 2.08 -4.16
N ASP A 20 -7.06 1.37 -3.16
CA ASP A 20 -8.17 1.84 -2.34
C ASP A 20 -7.63 2.49 -1.06
N PRO A 21 -7.82 3.81 -0.87
CA PRO A 21 -7.39 4.51 0.34
C PRO A 21 -7.92 3.89 1.63
N PHE A 22 -9.12 3.30 1.64
CA PHE A 22 -9.69 2.68 2.84
C PHE A 22 -8.94 1.39 3.17
N VAL A 23 -8.69 0.54 2.18
CA VAL A 23 -7.95 -0.72 2.37
C VAL A 23 -6.51 -0.43 2.81
N VAL A 24 -5.84 0.57 2.22
CA VAL A 24 -4.49 0.97 2.67
C VAL A 24 -4.52 1.42 4.14
N ASN A 25 -5.53 2.18 4.52
CA ASN A 25 -5.67 2.69 5.89
C ASN A 25 -6.01 1.59 6.90
N GLU A 26 -6.81 0.60 6.51
CA GLU A 26 -7.07 -0.58 7.35
C GLU A 26 -5.78 -1.35 7.62
N ILE A 27 -4.88 -1.48 6.64
CA ILE A 27 -3.58 -2.12 6.84
C ILE A 27 -2.70 -1.32 7.81
N PHE A 28 -2.80 0.01 7.83
CA PHE A 28 -2.09 0.84 8.82
C PHE A 28 -2.58 0.61 10.25
N ASP A 29 -3.82 0.13 10.42
CA ASP A 29 -4.40 -0.24 11.72
C ASP A 29 -4.10 -1.70 12.13
N THR A 30 -3.23 -2.40 11.38
CA THR A 30 -2.82 -3.77 11.70
C THR A 30 -1.40 -3.82 12.29
N ASP A 31 -1.12 -4.88 13.04
CA ASP A 31 0.23 -5.16 13.58
C ASP A 31 1.32 -5.28 12.50
N LEU A 32 0.94 -5.48 11.22
CA LEU A 32 1.89 -5.50 10.10
C LEU A 32 2.58 -4.14 9.91
N MET A 33 1.90 -3.05 10.28
CA MET A 33 2.35 -1.67 10.17
C MET A 33 2.53 -1.04 11.55
N TRP A 34 3.04 -1.79 12.54
CA TRP A 34 3.23 -1.34 13.94
C TRP A 34 3.93 0.02 14.14
N TRP A 35 4.64 0.49 13.11
CA TRP A 35 5.39 1.73 13.11
C TRP A 35 4.56 2.94 12.66
N ASN A 36 3.30 2.75 12.27
CA ASN A 36 2.42 3.79 11.77
C ASN A 36 1.00 3.68 12.35
N ASP A 37 0.29 4.81 12.40
CA ASP A 37 -1.13 4.85 12.74
C ASP A 37 -1.97 5.10 11.46
N PRO A 38 -3.23 4.65 11.42
CA PRO A 38 -4.15 5.03 10.36
C PRO A 38 -4.34 6.55 10.32
N LEU A 39 -4.43 7.10 9.11
CA LEU A 39 -4.62 8.53 8.87
C LEU A 39 -6.10 8.87 8.74
N ASP A 40 -6.44 10.16 8.90
CA ASP A 40 -7.73 10.65 8.39
C ASP A 40 -7.84 10.36 6.88
N ILE A 41 -9.03 10.00 6.39
CA ILE A 41 -9.19 9.51 5.02
C ILE A 41 -8.78 10.55 3.97
N ASP A 42 -8.98 11.85 4.24
CA ASP A 42 -8.55 12.89 3.32
C ASP A 42 -7.02 13.05 3.32
N GLN A 43 -6.36 12.78 4.44
CA GLN A 43 -4.91 12.73 4.54
C GLN A 43 -4.34 11.50 3.83
N MET A 44 -4.95 10.33 3.99
CA MET A 44 -4.58 9.11 3.25
C MET A 44 -4.68 9.32 1.74
N ARG A 45 -5.78 9.93 1.27
CA ARG A 45 -5.94 10.30 -0.16
C ARG A 45 -4.83 11.23 -0.64
N LYS A 46 -4.47 12.25 0.15
CA LYS A 46 -3.37 13.18 -0.16
C LYS A 46 -2.01 12.48 -0.18
N MET A 47 -1.76 11.57 0.75
CA MET A 47 -0.53 10.78 0.79
C MET A 47 -0.40 9.94 -0.49
N LEU A 48 -1.43 9.15 -0.83
CA LEU A 48 -1.45 8.35 -2.04
C LEU A 48 -1.35 9.21 -3.31
N SER A 49 -1.92 10.41 -3.34
CA SER A 49 -1.83 11.30 -4.51
C SER A 49 -0.44 11.91 -4.70
N ASN A 50 0.27 12.22 -3.61
CA ASN A 50 1.55 12.93 -3.64
C ASN A 50 2.78 12.02 -3.64
N CYS A 51 2.65 10.80 -3.11
CA CYS A 51 3.74 9.83 -3.10
C CYS A 51 3.77 9.02 -4.40
N MET A 52 4.96 8.56 -4.81
CA MET A 52 5.05 7.49 -5.81
C MET A 52 4.71 6.18 -5.09
N THR A 53 3.70 5.46 -5.55
CA THR A 53 3.29 4.19 -4.96
C THR A 53 3.58 3.06 -5.93
N LEU A 54 4.13 1.97 -5.41
CA LEU A 54 4.25 0.70 -6.11
C LEU A 54 3.29 -0.29 -5.44
N ALA A 55 2.40 -0.89 -6.22
CA ALA A 55 1.48 -1.93 -5.74
C ALA A 55 1.88 -3.28 -6.36
N ILE A 56 1.86 -4.34 -5.53
CA ILE A 56 2.29 -5.69 -5.90
C ILE A 56 1.18 -6.69 -5.56
N TYR A 57 0.41 -7.08 -6.57
CA TYR A 57 -0.68 -8.02 -6.43
C TYR A 57 -0.23 -9.45 -6.74
N SER A 58 -0.70 -10.42 -5.97
CA SER A 58 -0.61 -11.84 -6.34
C SER A 58 -1.92 -12.26 -7.02
N ARG A 59 -1.82 -12.72 -8.27
CA ARG A 59 -2.95 -13.24 -9.06
C ARG A 59 -3.50 -14.57 -8.55
N GLU A 60 -2.78 -15.27 -7.66
CA GLU A 60 -3.10 -16.65 -7.25
C GLU A 60 -3.33 -16.83 -5.73
N LEU A 61 -3.73 -15.80 -5.00
CA LEU A 61 -4.37 -16.02 -3.69
C LEU A 61 -5.81 -16.46 -3.95
N GLY A 62 -6.02 -17.78 -4.01
CA GLY A 62 -7.26 -18.42 -4.42
C GLY A 62 -8.52 -17.79 -3.84
N ALA A 63 -9.30 -17.13 -4.70
CA ALA A 63 -10.77 -17.25 -4.82
C ALA A 63 -11.44 -16.14 -5.65
N LEU A 64 -10.73 -15.20 -6.30
CA LEU A 64 -11.36 -14.22 -7.20
C LEU A 64 -10.42 -13.85 -8.37
N GLY A 65 -11.00 -13.70 -9.57
CA GLY A 65 -10.28 -13.18 -10.73
C GLY A 65 -9.79 -11.75 -10.50
N PHE A 66 -8.73 -11.33 -11.21
CA PHE A 66 -8.22 -9.94 -11.16
C PHE A 66 -9.30 -8.89 -11.49
N ASP A 67 -10.35 -9.31 -12.18
CA ASP A 67 -11.55 -8.57 -12.55
C ASP A 67 -12.62 -8.47 -11.45
N GLU A 68 -12.44 -9.15 -10.31
CA GLU A 68 -13.45 -9.25 -9.23
C GLU A 68 -13.06 -8.57 -7.90
N GLY A 69 -11.88 -7.93 -7.80
CA GLY A 69 -11.51 -7.15 -6.62
C GLY A 69 -10.04 -7.32 -6.20
N PRO A 70 -9.54 -6.53 -5.24
CA PRO A 70 -8.11 -6.50 -4.93
C PRO A 70 -7.70 -7.80 -4.23
N SER A 71 -7.03 -8.69 -4.98
CA SER A 71 -6.29 -9.80 -4.41
C SER A 71 -5.19 -9.24 -3.51
N ALA A 72 -5.28 -9.55 -2.22
CA ALA A 72 -4.49 -8.95 -1.17
C ALA A 72 -2.98 -8.93 -1.48
N GLY A 73 -2.38 -7.75 -1.34
CA GLY A 73 -0.95 -7.51 -1.50
C GLY A 73 -0.67 -6.04 -1.74
N LEU A 74 -0.56 -5.23 -0.68
CA LEU A 74 -0.01 -3.89 -0.80
C LEU A 74 1.31 -3.83 -0.04
N VAL A 75 2.41 -3.81 -0.79
CA VAL A 75 3.74 -3.51 -0.25
C VAL A 75 4.01 -2.03 -0.53
N VAL A 76 3.82 -1.18 0.48
CA VAL A 76 4.21 0.23 0.40
C VAL A 76 5.71 0.34 0.71
N LEU A 77 6.51 0.74 -0.27
CA LEU A 77 7.93 1.05 -0.09
C LEU A 77 8.10 2.58 -0.03
N GLU A 78 8.41 3.10 1.15
CA GLU A 78 8.82 4.49 1.36
C GLU A 78 10.34 4.64 1.17
N MET A 79 10.79 5.65 0.40
CA MET A 79 12.17 6.18 0.38
C MET A 79 12.17 7.60 -0.24
N PRO A 80 13.13 8.51 0.04
CA PRO A 80 13.78 8.90 1.29
C PRO A 80 13.41 10.35 1.72
N GLY A 81 13.33 10.57 3.02
CA GLY A 81 13.24 11.88 3.70
C GLY A 81 13.65 11.69 5.17
N ASN A 82 14.01 12.76 5.89
CA ASN A 82 14.44 12.65 7.31
C ASN A 82 13.25 12.33 8.22
N GLY A 83 12.70 11.13 8.13
CA GLY A 83 11.81 10.55 9.12
C GLY A 83 12.59 10.26 10.40
N VAL A 84 12.75 11.28 11.25
CA VAL A 84 13.29 11.08 12.59
C VAL A 84 12.13 10.64 13.48
N LYS A 85 12.13 9.37 13.86
CA LYS A 85 11.34 8.87 14.97
C LYS A 85 12.12 9.17 16.24
N ASP A 86 11.68 10.15 17.04
CA ASP A 86 12.09 10.18 18.44
C ASP A 86 11.46 8.94 19.10
N VAL A 87 12.31 7.99 19.45
CA VAL A 87 11.93 6.84 20.27
C VAL A 87 11.71 7.37 21.69
N PRO A 88 10.52 7.20 22.31
CA PRO A 88 10.39 7.48 23.73
C PRO A 88 11.31 6.52 24.50
N GLU A 89 12.22 7.05 25.31
CA GLU A 89 12.96 6.24 26.29
C GLU A 89 11.97 5.73 27.34
N ASP A 90 11.92 4.39 27.48
CA ASP A 90 11.37 3.55 28.54
C ASP A 90 10.15 4.05 29.34
N HIS A 91 9.09 3.23 29.38
CA HIS A 91 8.50 2.73 30.65
C HIS A 91 7.55 1.56 30.44
#